data_AF-X0ZBH2-F1
#
_entry.id   AF-X0ZBH2-F1
#
_cell.length_a   1.000
_cell.length_b   1.000
_cell.length_c   1.000
_cell.angle_alpha   90.00
_cell.angle_beta   90.00
_cell.angle_gamma   90.00
#
_symmetry.space_group_name_H-M   'P 1'
#
loop_
_entity.id
_entity.type
_entity.pdbx_description
1 polymer ?
#
loop_
_entity_poly.entity_id
_entity_poly.type
_entity_poly.pdbx_seq_one_letter_code
_entity_poly.pdbx_strand_id
1 'polypeptide(L)' 'MKIADVQLSDPAYIPFRQMADAINVLPTAMSYLFLQVFTDEGITGIGPAHG' A
#
# COMPACT_ATOMS: atom_id res chain seq x y z
N MET A 1 1.77 -14.65 19.61
CA MET A 1 1.42 -13.78 18.47
C MET A 1 0.66 -14.56 17.42
N LYS A 2 -0.63 -14.26 17.26
CA LYS A 2 -1.49 -14.78 16.18
C LYS A 2 -2.14 -13.61 15.45
N ILE A 3 -2.43 -13.80 14.17
CA ILE A 3 -3.22 -12.84 13.40
C ILE A 3 -4.67 -12.96 13.86
N ALA A 4 -5.25 -11.85 14.30
CA ALA A 4 -6.63 -11.74 14.73
C ALA A 4 -7.53 -11.25 13.60
N ASP A 5 -7.05 -10.29 12.79
CA ASP A 5 -7.81 -9.71 11.69
C ASP A 5 -6.89 -9.23 10.56
N VAL A 6 -7.43 -9.18 9.35
CA VAL A 6 -6.78 -8.64 8.15
C VAL A 6 -7.78 -7.78 7.40
N GLN A 7 -7.43 -6.50 7.23
CA GLN A 7 -8.26 -5.53 6.52
C GLN A 7 -7.53 -5.03 5.28
N LEU A 8 -8.30 -4.74 4.24
CA LEU A 8 -7.81 -4.09 3.04
C LEU A 8 -8.40 -2.69 3.00
N SER A 9 -7.55 -1.68 2.73
CA SER A 9 -8.04 -0.31 2.53
C SER A 9 -8.81 -0.20 1.22
N ASP A 10 -9.63 0.85 1.11
CA ASP A 10 -10.05 1.35 -0.20
C ASP A 10 -8.82 1.75 -1.04
N PRO A 11 -8.91 1.68 -2.38
CA PRO A 11 -7.84 2.13 -3.26
C PRO A 11 -7.51 3.61 -3.01
N ALA A 12 -6.27 3.88 -2.62
CA ALA A 12 -5.76 5.23 -2.46
C ALA A 12 -5.09 5.67 -3.77
N TYR A 13 -5.53 6.80 -4.33
CA TYR A 13 -4.88 7.40 -5.48
C TYR A 13 -3.73 8.30 -5.01
N ILE A 14 -2.49 7.88 -5.27
CA ILE A 14 -1.30 8.59 -4.81
C ILE A 14 -0.64 9.28 -6.00
N PRO A 15 -0.62 10.63 -6.04
CA PRO A 15 0.13 11.36 -7.05
C PRO A 15 1.63 11.24 -6.74
N PHE A 16 2.41 10.87 -7.76
CA PHE A 16 3.86 10.87 -7.71
C PHE A 16 4.42 12.05 -8.48
N ARG A 17 5.51 12.62 -7.97
CA ARG A 17 6.31 13.53 -8.79
C ARG A 17 6.77 12.75 -10.02
N GLN A 18 6.56 13.31 -11.20
CA GLN A 18 6.95 12.69 -12.44
C GLN A 18 8.46 12.40 -12.41
N MET A 19 8.79 11.11 -12.38
CA MET A 19 10.17 10.63 -12.43
C MET A 19 10.38 10.08 -13.83
N ALA A 20 11.23 10.77 -14.58
CA ALA A 20 11.73 10.28 -15.85
C ALA A 20 13.16 9.77 -15.60
N ASP A 21 13.33 8.46 -15.70
CA ASP A 21 14.65 7.89 -15.96
C ASP A 21 14.87 7.84 -17.48
N ALA A 22 16.10 7.66 -17.95
CA ALA A 22 16.49 7.62 -19.35
C ALA A 22 15.70 6.62 -20.22
N ILE A 23 14.99 5.67 -19.58
CA ILE A 23 14.27 4.58 -20.25
C ILE A 23 12.76 4.61 -19.92
N ASN A 24 12.34 5.14 -18.76
CA ASN A 24 10.95 5.04 -18.28
C ASN A 24 10.41 6.40 -17.81
N VAL A 25 9.26 6.80 -18.36
CA VAL A 25 8.41 7.81 -17.75
C VAL A 25 7.45 7.09 -16.82
N LEU A 26 7.66 7.19 -15.51
CA LEU A 26 6.73 6.62 -14.54
C LEU A 26 5.39 7.39 -14.57
N PRO A 27 4.25 6.70 -14.42
CA PRO A 27 2.95 7.35 -14.29
C PRO A 27 2.98 8.41 -13.17
N THR A 28 2.38 9.57 -13.43
CA THR A 28 2.28 10.68 -12.46
C THR A 28 1.36 10.37 -11.28
N ALA A 29 0.62 9.26 -11.32
CA ALA A 29 -0.16 8.76 -10.20
C ALA A 29 -0.42 7.26 -10.34
N MET A 30 -0.52 6.57 -9.20
CA MET A 30 -0.81 5.14 -9.12
C MET A 30 -1.81 4.85 -7.99
N SER A 31 -2.65 3.83 -8.17
CA SER A 31 -3.51 3.28 -7.14
C SER A 31 -2.73 2.32 -6.25
N TYR A 32 -2.87 2.49 -4.94
CA TYR A 32 -2.34 1.57 -3.94
C TYR A 32 -3.45 1.06 -3.04
N LEU A 33 -3.34 -0.20 -2.67
CA LEU A 33 -4.11 -0.82 -1.60
C LEU A 33 -3.16 -1.01 -0.41
N PHE A 34 -3.70 -0.91 0.81
CA PHE A 34 -2.93 -1.17 2.01
C PHE A 34 -3.53 -2.35 2.75
N LEU A 35 -2.73 -3.39 2.94
CA LEU A 35 -3.06 -4.52 3.80
C LEU A 35 -2.72 -4.15 5.23
N GLN A 36 -3.71 -4.18 6.12
CA GLN A 36 -3.55 -3.95 7.54
C GLN A 36 -3.74 -5.27 8.28
N VAL A 37 -2.76 -5.67 9.08
CA VAL A 37 -2.78 -6.91 9.86
C VAL A 37 -2.82 -6.56 11.33
N PHE A 38 -3.80 -7.11 12.05
CA PHE A 38 -3.98 -6.91 13.49
C PHE A 38 -3.73 -8.22 14.21
N THR A 39 -2.95 -8.18 15.30
CA THR A 39 -2.69 -9.37 16.13
C THR A 39 -3.53 -9.36 17.40
N ASP A 40 -3.67 -10.54 18.01
CA ASP A 40 -4.34 -10.76 19.29
C ASP A 40 -3.67 -10.02 20.47
N GLU A 41 -2.41 -9.64 20.30
CA GLU A 41 -1.61 -8.89 21.26
C GLU A 41 -1.67 -7.36 21.03
N GLY A 42 -2.45 -6.88 20.05
CA GLY A 42 -2.62 -5.46 19.74
C GLY A 42 -1.51 -4.86 18.87
N ILE A 43 -0.64 -5.69 18.28
CA ILE A 43 0.41 -5.26 17.35
C ILE A 43 -0.20 -5.13 15.96
N THR A 44 0.17 -4.08 15.24
CA THR A 44 -0.34 -3.80 13.88
C THR A 44 0.79 -3.72 12.85
N GLY A 45 0.56 -4.28 11.67
CA GLY A 45 1.44 -4.14 10.49
C GLY A 45 0.69 -3.57 9.30
N ILE A 46 1.36 -2.77 8.48
CA ILE A 46 0.81 -2.20 7.23
C ILE A 46 1.77 -2.51 6.08
N GLY A 47 1.23 -3.06 4.98
CA GLY A 47 1.99 -3.34 3.76
C GLY A 47 1.32 -2.77 2.52
N PRO A 48 2.05 -2.08 1.62
CA PRO A 48 1.50 -1.66 0.34
C PRO A 48 1.30 -2.88 -0.59
N ALA A 49 0.16 -2.92 -1.27
CA ALA A 49 -0.15 -3.85 -2.33
C ALA A 49 -0.51 -3.06 -3.60
N HIS A 50 -0.06 -3.56 -4.75
CA HIS A 50 -0.46 -3.01 -6.04
C HIS A 50 -1.84 -3.55 -6.40
N GLY A 51 -2.76 -2.65 -6.72
CA GLY A 51 -4.13 -2.95 -7.16
C GLY A 51 -4.36 -2.49 -8.58
#